data_AF-A0A9Q1CYH6-F1
#
_entry.id   AF-A0A9Q1CYH6-F1
#
_cell.length_a   1.000
_cell.length_b   1.000
_cell.length_c   1.000
_cell.angle_alpha   90.00
_cell.angle_beta   90.00
_cell.angle_gamma   90.00
#
_symmetry.space_group_name_H-M   'P 1'
#
loop_
_entity.id
_entity.type
_entity.pdbx_description
1 polymer ?
#
loop_
_entity_poly.entity_id
_entity_poly.type
_entity_poly.pdbx_seq_one_letter_code
_entity_poly.pdbx_strand_id
1 'polypeptide(L)'
;MYRLSDHSLEIETGRHRKQWQPREERTCKHCGSGEIETESHFLLSCPIYATLREAFLGKVKTSITSYDSKTYDERLSICLGEAPELIELSAQYVSACHELREKKINTVT
;
A
#
# COMPACT_ATOMS: atom_id res chain seq x y z
N MET A 1 -11.96 -2.90 -5.76
CA MET A 1 -12.02 -2.80 -4.29
C MET A 1 -10.89 -3.61 -3.70
N TYR A 2 -9.94 -2.96 -3.04
CA TYR A 2 -8.91 -3.65 -2.27
C TYR A 2 -9.55 -4.29 -1.03
N ARG A 3 -9.50 -5.61 -0.91
CA ARG A 3 -10.09 -6.30 0.24
C ARG A 3 -9.13 -6.22 1.41
N LEU A 4 -9.49 -5.40 2.40
CA LEU A 4 -8.85 -5.40 3.71
C LEU A 4 -8.91 -6.83 4.28
N SER A 5 -7.79 -7.37 4.76
CA SER A 5 -7.64 -8.73 5.33
C SER A 5 -7.34 -9.90 4.38
N ASP A 6 -7.17 -9.69 3.07
CA ASP A 6 -6.75 -10.75 2.11
C ASP A 6 -5.35 -10.47 1.51
N HIS A 7 -4.52 -9.71 2.24
CA HIS A 7 -3.19 -9.32 1.79
C HIS A 7 -2.12 -9.73 2.80
N SER A 8 -0.96 -10.11 2.28
CA SER A 8 0.19 -10.61 3.04
C SER A 8 0.99 -9.53 3.78
N LEU A 9 0.35 -8.41 4.16
CA LEU A 9 0.97 -7.34 4.93
C LEU A 9 1.17 -7.77 6.39
N GLU A 10 2.25 -7.35 7.03
CA GLU A 10 2.57 -7.77 8.41
C GLU A 10 1.50 -7.38 9.42
N ILE A 11 0.77 -6.27 9.21
CA ILE A 11 -0.35 -5.91 10.10
C ILE A 11 -1.44 -6.99 10.14
N GLU A 12 -1.62 -7.74 9.06
CA GLU A 12 -2.55 -8.86 8.94
C GLU A 12 -1.93 -10.20 9.33
N THR A 13 -0.80 -10.56 8.73
CA THR A 13 -0.19 -11.88 8.91
C THR A 13 0.29 -12.09 10.35
N GLY A 14 0.79 -11.03 11.00
CA GLY A 14 1.22 -11.05 12.40
C GLY A 14 0.08 -11.15 13.42
N ARG A 15 -1.20 -11.09 13.00
CA ARG A 15 -2.36 -11.34 13.89
C ARG A 15 -2.65 -12.83 14.07
N HIS A 16 -2.20 -13.68 13.17
CA HIS A 16 -2.58 -15.09 13.19
C HIS A 16 -2.00 -15.80 14.42
N ARG A 17 -2.81 -16.61 15.13
CA ARG A 17 -2.44 -17.24 16.41
C ARG A 17 -1.13 -18.05 16.37
N LYS A 18 -0.76 -18.60 15.20
CA LYS A 18 0.48 -19.36 15.00
C LYS A 18 1.74 -18.47 14.94
N GLN A 19 1.59 -17.18 14.66
CA GLN A 19 2.65 -16.20 14.47
C GLN A 19 2.27 -14.86 15.14
N TRP A 20 1.63 -14.93 16.30
CA TRP A 20 1.15 -13.72 16.96
C TRP A 20 2.35 -12.84 17.32
N GLN A 21 2.35 -11.64 16.75
CA GLN A 21 3.32 -10.59 17.04
C GLN A 21 2.57 -9.39 17.65
N PRO A 22 3.16 -8.70 18.65
CA PRO A 22 2.70 -7.39 19.08
C PRO A 22 2.53 -6.45 17.88
N ARG A 23 1.57 -5.53 17.92
CA ARG A 23 1.28 -4.64 16.77
C ARG A 23 2.51 -3.84 16.37
N GLU A 24 3.31 -3.45 17.35
CA GLU A 24 4.52 -2.64 17.25
C GLU A 24 5.65 -3.39 16.52
N GLU A 25 5.62 -4.73 16.54
CA GLU A 25 6.62 -5.58 15.89
C GLU A 25 6.26 -5.98 14.46
N ARG A 26 5.03 -5.70 14.01
CA ARG A 26 4.52 -6.00 12.65
C ARG A 26 5.04 -5.00 11.62
N THR A 27 6.35 -4.85 11.57
CA THR A 27 7.07 -3.83 10.80
C THR A 27 7.29 -4.27 9.36
N CYS A 28 7.38 -3.31 8.43
CA CYS A 28 7.64 -3.60 7.02
C CYS A 28 9.04 -4.17 6.83
N LYS A 29 9.10 -5.45 6.45
CA LYS A 29 10.34 -6.20 6.21
C LYS A 29 11.05 -5.79 4.91
N HIS A 30 10.41 -4.99 4.06
CA HIS A 30 10.91 -4.66 2.72
C HIS A 30 11.68 -3.34 2.67
N CYS A 31 11.30 -2.35 3.49
CA CYS A 31 11.83 -1.00 3.39
C CYS A 31 12.90 -0.67 4.43
N GLY A 32 13.04 -1.48 5.50
CA GLY A 32 14.03 -1.27 6.55
C GLY A 32 13.78 -0.04 7.43
N SER A 33 12.61 0.61 7.32
CA SER A 33 12.26 1.82 8.11
C SER A 33 11.90 1.52 9.56
N GLY A 34 11.53 0.28 9.88
CA GLY A 34 10.95 -0.08 11.18
C GLY A 34 9.50 0.38 11.37
N GLU A 35 8.85 0.98 10.36
CA GLU A 35 7.44 1.34 10.44
C GLU A 35 6.53 0.11 10.35
N ILE A 36 5.38 0.14 11.02
CA ILE A 36 4.36 -0.92 10.97
C ILE A 36 3.81 -1.04 9.54
N GLU A 37 3.80 -2.25 8.98
CA GLU A 37 3.33 -2.52 7.61
C GLU A 37 1.79 -2.52 7.52
N THR A 38 1.22 -1.32 7.62
CA THR A 38 -0.19 -1.02 7.36
C THR A 38 -0.42 -0.73 5.88
N GLU A 39 -1.67 -0.68 5.44
CA GLU A 39 -2.07 -0.21 4.11
C GLU A 39 -1.61 1.22 3.86
N SER A 40 -1.71 2.09 4.88
CA SER A 40 -1.16 3.45 4.84
C SER A 40 0.35 3.44 4.57
N HIS A 41 1.12 2.61 5.27
CA HIS A 41 2.55 2.50 5.00
C HIS A 41 2.78 1.96 3.58
N PHE A 42 2.15 0.85 3.23
CA PHE A 42 2.31 0.16 1.96
C PHE A 42 1.97 1.06 0.75
N LEU A 43 0.86 1.80 0.79
CA LEU A 43 0.32 2.56 -0.34
C LEU A 43 0.73 4.04 -0.34
N LEU A 44 1.03 4.64 0.81
CA LEU A 44 1.25 6.09 0.88
C LEU A 44 2.66 6.52 1.28
N SER A 45 3.40 5.73 2.07
CA SER A 45 4.71 6.18 2.59
C SER A 45 5.91 5.30 2.24
N CYS A 46 5.72 3.99 2.04
CA CYS A 46 6.82 3.05 1.90
C CYS A 46 7.73 3.44 0.72
N PRO A 47 9.04 3.58 0.95
CA PRO A 47 9.98 4.08 -0.06
C PRO A 47 10.20 3.08 -1.19
N ILE A 48 9.98 1.78 -0.96
CA ILE A 48 10.10 0.74 -1.99
C ILE A 48 9.12 0.97 -3.14
N TYR A 49 7.95 1.55 -2.85
CA TYR A 49 6.90 1.79 -3.83
C TYR A 49 6.84 3.25 -4.30
N ALA A 50 7.86 4.06 -4.02
CA ALA A 50 7.86 5.50 -4.32
C ALA A 50 7.65 5.79 -5.82
N THR A 51 8.39 5.12 -6.70
CA THR A 51 8.25 5.32 -8.16
C THR A 51 6.87 4.92 -8.69
N LEU A 52 6.31 3.81 -8.20
CA LEU A 52 4.95 3.38 -8.56
C LEU A 52 3.91 4.39 -8.07
N ARG A 53 4.09 4.89 -6.84
CA ARG A 53 3.23 5.89 -6.22
C ARG A 53 3.28 7.21 -7.00
N GLU A 54 4.46 7.70 -7.35
CA GLU A 54 4.62 8.92 -8.17
C GLU A 54 3.89 8.81 -9.52
N ALA A 55 4.05 7.68 -10.21
CA ALA A 55 3.36 7.44 -11.48
C ALA A 55 1.84 7.37 -11.32
N PHE A 56 1.36 6.71 -10.26
CA PHE A 56 -0.07 6.67 -9.90
C PHE A 56 -0.59 8.08 -9.60
N LEU A 57 0.09 8.84 -8.74
CA LEU A 57 -0.31 10.19 -8.34
C LEU A 57 -0.32 11.17 -9.52
N GLY A 58 0.61 11.05 -10.46
CA GLY A 58 0.59 11.83 -11.69
C GLY A 58 -0.74 11.68 -12.44
N LYS A 59 -1.23 10.45 -12.58
CA LYS A 59 -2.53 10.17 -13.20
C LYS A 59 -3.70 10.63 -12.33
N VAL A 60 -3.67 10.38 -11.02
CA VAL A 60 -4.73 10.83 -10.10
C VAL A 60 -4.91 12.36 -10.16
N LYS A 61 -3.81 13.13 -10.16
CA LYS A 61 -3.85 14.59 -10.23
C LYS A 61 -4.44 15.13 -11.54
N THR A 62 -4.39 14.35 -12.63
CA THR A 62 -5.08 14.73 -13.88
C THR A 62 -6.60 14.56 -13.80
N SER A 63 -7.08 13.64 -12.95
CA SER A 63 -8.52 13.37 -12.76
C SER A 63 -9.12 14.15 -11.59
N ILE A 64 -8.33 14.38 -10.53
CA ILE A 64 -8.74 15.06 -9.30
C ILE A 64 -7.83 16.27 -9.07
N THR A 65 -8.26 17.44 -9.53
CA THR A 65 -7.50 18.70 -9.42
C THR A 65 -7.27 19.14 -7.98
N SER A 66 -8.16 18.78 -7.05
CA SER A 66 -8.03 19.10 -5.62
C SER A 66 -7.26 18.04 -4.82
N TYR A 67 -6.58 17.08 -5.48
CA TYR A 67 -5.90 15.98 -4.79
C TYR A 67 -4.95 16.45 -3.68
N ASP A 68 -4.18 17.52 -3.92
CA ASP A 68 -3.21 18.03 -2.94
C ASP A 68 -3.86 18.57 -1.67
N SER A 69 -5.12 19.01 -1.74
CA SER A 69 -5.91 19.44 -0.57
C SER A 69 -6.57 18.29 0.20
N LYS A 70 -6.52 17.06 -0.33
CA LYS A 70 -7.13 15.90 0.32
C LYS A 70 -6.37 15.53 1.59
N THR A 71 -7.13 15.16 2.61
CA THR A 71 -6.64 14.58 3.86
C THR A 71 -5.95 13.25 3.61
N TYR A 72 -5.19 12.78 4.60
CA TYR A 72 -4.49 11.50 4.51
C TYR A 72 -5.47 10.33 4.29
N ASP A 73 -6.59 10.33 5.02
CA ASP A 73 -7.62 9.29 4.91
C ASP A 73 -8.29 9.29 3.53
N GLU A 74 -8.61 10.46 2.98
CA GLU A 74 -9.14 10.55 1.61
C GLU A 74 -8.16 10.01 0.56
N ARG A 75 -6.85 10.26 0.74
CA ARG A 75 -5.82 9.72 -0.16
C ARG A 75 -5.76 8.20 -0.05
N LEU A 76 -5.89 7.66 1.16
CA LEU A 76 -5.94 6.21 1.37
C LEU A 76 -7.19 5.60 0.72
N SER A 77 -8.37 6.19 0.92
CA SER A 77 -9.64 5.77 0.27
C SER A 77 -9.51 5.71 -1.25
N ILE A 78 -8.84 6.69 -1.87
CA ILE A 78 -8.55 6.65 -3.31
C ILE A 78 -7.72 5.41 -3.66
N CYS A 79 -6.60 5.17 -2.98
CA CYS A 79 -5.76 4.00 -3.23
C CYS A 79 -6.49 2.67 -3.04
N LEU A 80 -7.44 2.60 -2.09
CA LEU A 80 -8.28 1.42 -1.83
C LEU A 80 -9.39 1.20 -2.88
N GLY A 81 -9.55 2.16 -3.81
CA GLY A 81 -10.52 2.12 -4.89
C GLY A 81 -11.93 2.54 -4.46
N GLU A 82 -12.03 3.47 -3.50
CA GLU A 82 -13.32 4.05 -3.07
C GLU A 82 -13.75 5.23 -3.95
N ALA A 83 -12.86 5.76 -4.80
CA ALA A 83 -13.19 6.75 -5.82
C ALA A 83 -13.58 6.04 -7.15
N PRO A 84 -14.87 6.03 -7.55
CA PRO A 84 -15.36 5.28 -8.71
C PRO A 84 -14.60 5.56 -10.01
N GLU A 85 -14.26 6.82 -10.23
CA GLU A 85 -13.53 7.31 -11.40
C GLU A 85 -12.06 6.89 -11.45
N LEU A 86 -11.53 6.31 -10.36
CA LEU A 86 -10.15 5.84 -10.24
C LEU A 86 -10.04 4.36 -9.89
N ILE A 87 -11.14 3.59 -9.91
CA ILE A 87 -11.12 2.18 -9.48
C ILE A 87 -10.08 1.36 -10.25
N GLU A 88 -10.08 1.45 -11.58
CA GLU A 88 -9.14 0.68 -12.42
C GLU A 88 -7.70 1.12 -12.18
N LEU A 89 -7.46 2.43 -12.09
CA LEU A 89 -6.14 2.99 -11.85
C LEU A 89 -5.60 2.56 -10.48
N SER A 90 -6.45 2.57 -9.45
CA SER A 90 -6.09 2.19 -8.09
C SER A 90 -5.81 0.69 -8.00
N ALA A 91 -6.63 -0.13 -8.66
CA ALA A 91 -6.39 -1.58 -8.77
C ALA A 91 -5.04 -1.88 -9.44
N GLN A 92 -4.71 -1.20 -10.55
CA GLN A 92 -3.42 -1.36 -11.22
C GLN A 92 -2.25 -0.96 -10.31
N TYR A 93 -2.36 0.16 -9.61
CA TYR A 93 -1.33 0.63 -8.68
C TYR A 93 -1.06 -0.38 -7.56
N VAL A 94 -2.14 -0.86 -6.93
CA VAL A 94 -2.06 -1.85 -5.85
C VAL A 94 -1.46 -3.16 -6.34
N SER A 95 -1.90 -3.68 -7.50
CA SER A 95 -1.35 -4.90 -8.09
C SER A 95 0.15 -4.76 -8.38
N ALA A 96 0.57 -3.63 -8.95
CA ALA A 96 1.98 -3.37 -9.21
C ALA A 96 2.83 -3.32 -7.93
N CYS A 97 2.29 -2.79 -6.83
CA CYS A 97 2.98 -2.79 -5.54
C CYS A 97 3.20 -4.22 -5.01
N HIS A 98 2.17 -5.08 -5.11
CA HIS A 98 2.28 -6.50 -4.73
C HIS A 98 3.24 -7.28 -5.62
N GLU A 99 3.18 -7.10 -6.94
CA GLU A 99 4.13 -7.73 -7.87
C GLU A 99 5.58 -7.33 -7.58
N LEU A 100 5.82 -6.05 -7.27
CA LEU A 100 7.16 -5.57 -6.89
C LEU A 100 7.62 -6.19 -5.57
N ARG A 101 6.70 -6.33 -4.60
CA ARG A 101 6.96 -6.98 -3.31
C ARG A 101 7.39 -8.43 -3.51
N GLU A 102 6.66 -9.20 -4.32
CA GLU A 102 6.97 -10.61 -4.61
C GLU A 102 8.30 -10.79 -5.35
N LYS A 103 8.59 -9.93 -6.33
CA LYS A 103 9.89 -9.96 -7.06
C LYS A 103 11.07 -9.74 -6.11
N LYS A 104 10.93 -8.87 -5.11
CA LYS A 104 11.97 -8.63 -4.10
C LYS A 104 12.14 -9.80 -3.12
N ILE A 105 11.09 -10.53 -2.81
CA ILE A 105 11.19 -11.77 -2.01
C ILE A 105 12.02 -12.82 -2.77
N ASN A 106 11.76 -13.00 -4.06
CA ASN A 106 12.39 -14.04 -4.88
C ASN A 106 13.82 -13.72 -5.35
N THR A 107 14.35 -12.54 -5.05
CA THR A 107 15.74 -12.14 -5.39
C THR A 107 16.71 -12.22 -4.22
N VAL A 108 16.23 -12.59 -3.02
CA VAL A 108 17.03 -12.71 -1.78
C VAL A 108 17.22 -14.18 -1.37
N THR A 109 16.74 -15.13 -2.17
CA THR A 109 16.98 -16.58 -2.07
C THR A 109 17.94 -17.05 -3.15
#